data_AF-S7U153-F1
#
_entry.id   AF-S7U153-F1
#
_cell.length_a   1.000
_cell.length_b   1.000
_cell.length_c   1.000
_cell.angle_alpha   90.00
_cell.angle_beta   90.00
_cell.angle_gamma   90.00
#
_symmetry.space_group_name_H-M   'P 1'
#
loop_
_entity.id
_entity.type
_entity.pdbx_description
1 polymer ?
#
loop_
_entity_poly.entity_id
_entity_poly.type
_entity_poly.pdbx_seq_one_letter_code
_entity_poly.pdbx_strand_id
1 'polypeptide(L)'
;MKKTKWWGLLAAGMMTLALAACGGNESAGSKSSGSNSGSSASNYPTKPITIVAPSGAGGGWDLTARAITKVLDETGLVKQTMTVENKPGGGGAVFMAEYATQDVKNDYKLFVNSPPIIINNLKKEGNSPFGYKDTTPLAQLTKDFGAIVVKADSKFQTLTDLLNAIKQNPKSVTIAGGSAPGRWTT
;
A
#
# COMPACT_ATOMS: atom_id res chain seq x y z
N MET A 1 -14.30 -56.55 -2.18
CA MET A 1 -15.49 -55.96 -2.83
C MET A 1 -15.11 -55.55 -4.24
N LYS A 2 -15.66 -56.23 -5.26
CA LYS A 2 -15.44 -55.99 -6.70
C LYS A 2 -16.47 -55.00 -7.23
N LYS A 3 -16.12 -54.22 -8.27
CA LYS A 3 -16.89 -53.88 -9.49
C LYS A 3 -16.20 -52.70 -10.20
N THR A 4 -15.27 -52.91 -11.13
CA THR A 4 -15.42 -53.04 -12.61
C THR A 4 -16.22 -51.92 -13.30
N LYS A 5 -15.50 -51.11 -14.09
CA LYS A 5 -15.97 -50.20 -15.15
C LYS A 5 -16.59 -51.01 -16.30
N TRP A 6 -17.68 -50.50 -16.87
CA TRP A 6 -18.26 -51.02 -18.11
C TRP A 6 -18.70 -49.90 -19.05
N TRP A 7 -18.61 -50.24 -20.33
CA TRP A 7 -18.67 -49.50 -21.59
C TRP A 7 -20.05 -48.95 -21.98
N GLY A 8 -20.03 -48.04 -22.97
CA GLY A 8 -20.90 -48.16 -24.16
C GLY A 8 -21.90 -47.01 -24.32
N LEU A 9 -21.64 -46.07 -25.24
CA LEU A 9 -22.14 -46.05 -26.63
C LEU A 9 -23.63 -45.68 -26.71
N LEU A 10 -23.94 -44.52 -27.30
CA LEU A 10 -24.77 -44.42 -28.51
C LEU A 10 -25.00 -42.95 -28.90
N ALA A 11 -24.45 -42.60 -30.06
CA ALA A 11 -24.84 -41.46 -30.86
C ALA A 11 -26.03 -41.84 -31.76
N ALA A 12 -26.70 -40.80 -32.27
CA ALA A 12 -27.62 -40.74 -33.41
C ALA A 12 -29.11 -40.52 -33.10
N GLY A 13 -29.66 -39.51 -33.80
CA GLY A 13 -31.07 -39.19 -33.93
C GLY A 13 -31.35 -37.73 -33.55
N MET A 14 -32.05 -36.90 -34.31
CA MET A 14 -32.62 -37.02 -35.64
C MET A 14 -33.03 -35.59 -36.03
N MET A 15 -32.86 -35.26 -37.30
CA MET A 15 -33.23 -34.00 -37.93
C MET A 15 -34.76 -33.80 -37.97
N THR A 16 -35.28 -32.64 -37.58
CA THR A 16 -36.56 -32.11 -38.08
C THR A 16 -36.55 -30.57 -38.13
N LEU A 17 -36.90 -30.06 -39.32
CA LEU A 17 -37.20 -28.67 -39.65
C LEU A 17 -38.51 -28.21 -38.99
N ALA A 18 -38.63 -26.92 -38.65
CA ALA A 18 -39.79 -26.10 -39.03
C ALA A 18 -39.54 -24.60 -38.79
N LEU A 19 -40.03 -23.80 -39.74
CA LEU A 19 -39.98 -22.34 -39.85
C LEU A 19 -41.05 -21.63 -38.99
N ALA A 20 -40.76 -20.35 -38.71
CA ALA A 20 -41.68 -19.21 -38.57
C ALA A 20 -42.59 -19.07 -37.34
N ALA A 21 -42.38 -17.98 -36.58
CA ALA A 21 -43.42 -16.99 -36.27
C ALA A 21 -42.81 -15.75 -35.59
N CYS A 22 -42.88 -14.58 -36.24
CA CYS A 22 -42.94 -13.29 -35.55
C CYS A 22 -44.42 -13.06 -35.16
N GLY A 23 -44.69 -12.75 -33.90
CA GLY A 23 -45.99 -12.22 -33.48
C GLY A 23 -46.27 -12.39 -31.99
N GLY A 24 -46.37 -11.26 -31.27
CA GLY A 24 -47.31 -11.09 -30.15
C GLY A 24 -46.94 -11.62 -28.76
N ASN A 25 -46.43 -10.70 -27.93
CA ASN A 25 -46.57 -10.52 -26.47
C ASN A 25 -46.64 -11.71 -25.48
N GLU A 26 -45.70 -11.61 -24.51
CA GLU A 26 -45.70 -12.03 -23.09
C GLU A 26 -45.41 -13.48 -22.64
N SER A 27 -44.33 -13.53 -21.85
CA SER A 27 -43.97 -14.45 -20.76
C SER A 27 -43.14 -15.71 -21.04
N ALA A 28 -42.14 -15.84 -20.16
CA ALA A 28 -41.37 -17.03 -19.79
C ALA A 28 -40.18 -17.44 -20.68
N GLY A 29 -38.99 -16.96 -20.27
CA GLY A 29 -37.89 -17.87 -19.95
C GLY A 29 -36.91 -18.22 -21.06
N SER A 30 -36.13 -17.25 -21.56
CA SER A 30 -34.85 -17.53 -22.20
C SER A 30 -33.70 -17.16 -21.27
N LYS A 31 -33.03 -18.17 -20.71
CA LYS A 31 -31.69 -18.04 -20.07
C LYS A 31 -30.67 -17.64 -21.14
N SER A 32 -30.59 -16.35 -21.42
CA SER A 32 -29.40 -15.71 -21.96
C SER A 32 -28.74 -15.00 -20.78
N SER A 33 -27.90 -15.72 -20.04
CA SER A 33 -26.98 -15.08 -19.12
C SER A 33 -25.70 -14.83 -19.89
N GLY A 34 -25.74 -13.77 -20.71
CA GLY A 34 -24.54 -13.09 -21.15
C GLY A 34 -23.67 -12.80 -19.92
N SER A 35 -22.36 -13.05 -20.07
CA SER A 35 -21.33 -12.64 -19.13
C SER A 35 -21.40 -11.12 -19.00
N ASN A 36 -22.24 -10.65 -18.09
CA ASN A 36 -22.21 -9.29 -17.62
C ASN A 36 -20.97 -9.19 -16.74
N SER A 37 -19.81 -9.03 -17.40
CA SER A 37 -18.62 -8.43 -16.80
C SER A 37 -18.91 -6.95 -16.56
N GLY A 38 -19.96 -6.69 -15.76
CA GLY A 38 -20.15 -5.41 -15.11
C GLY A 38 -18.96 -5.27 -14.19
N SER A 39 -17.98 -4.48 -14.61
CA SER A 39 -17.24 -3.69 -13.65
C SER A 39 -18.30 -2.87 -12.93
N SER A 40 -18.84 -3.42 -11.84
CA SER A 40 -19.45 -2.62 -10.80
C SER A 40 -18.33 -1.67 -10.43
N ALA A 41 -18.39 -0.43 -10.94
CA ALA A 41 -17.68 0.67 -10.33
C ALA A 41 -18.03 0.54 -8.85
N SER A 42 -17.06 0.10 -8.05
CA SER A 42 -17.28 0.07 -6.62
C SER A 42 -17.63 1.52 -6.28
N ASN A 43 -18.77 1.74 -5.63
CA ASN A 43 -19.17 3.08 -5.18
C ASN A 43 -18.27 3.61 -4.05
N TYR A 44 -17.00 3.20 -4.08
CA TYR A 44 -15.98 3.55 -3.14
C TYR A 44 -15.48 4.98 -3.43
N PRO A 45 -15.34 5.83 -2.41
CA PRO A 45 -15.69 5.61 -1.00
C PRO A 45 -17.16 5.95 -0.66
N THR A 46 -17.80 5.12 0.17
CA THR A 46 -19.18 5.37 0.68
C THR A 46 -19.24 5.97 2.08
N LYS A 47 -18.13 5.97 2.81
CA LYS A 47 -17.97 6.54 4.16
C LYS A 47 -16.66 7.32 4.25
N PRO A 48 -16.48 8.14 5.30
CA PRO A 48 -15.23 8.86 5.53
C PRO A 48 -13.99 7.95 5.54
N ILE A 49 -12.87 8.49 5.07
CA ILE A 49 -11.57 7.81 5.05
C ILE A 49 -10.70 8.41 6.15
N THR A 50 -9.96 7.56 6.87
CA THR A 50 -8.94 7.98 7.83
C THR A 50 -7.56 7.75 7.23
N ILE A 51 -6.72 8.78 7.20
CA ILE A 51 -5.30 8.69 6.88
C ILE A 51 -4.51 8.81 8.17
N VAL A 52 -3.73 7.79 8.49
CA VAL A 52 -2.86 7.79 9.66
C VAL A 52 -1.46 8.28 9.29
N ALA A 53 -0.95 9.19 10.11
CA ALA A 53 0.45 9.59 10.11
C ALA A 53 1.14 8.99 11.35
N PRO A 54 2.10 8.05 11.19
CA PRO A 54 2.77 7.40 12.32
C PRO A 54 3.83 8.28 13.01
N SER A 55 3.59 9.60 13.07
CA SER A 55 4.41 10.61 13.73
C SER A 55 3.57 11.47 14.66
N GLY A 56 4.22 12.33 15.45
CA GLY A 56 3.54 13.45 16.09
C GLY A 56 3.00 14.46 15.06
N ALA A 57 2.09 15.32 15.52
CA ALA A 57 1.57 16.45 14.73
C ALA A 57 2.72 17.38 14.30
N GLY A 58 2.66 17.89 13.07
CA GLY A 58 3.72 18.72 12.48
C GLY A 58 4.97 17.94 12.01
N GLY A 59 5.01 16.61 12.17
CA GLY A 59 6.05 15.76 11.58
C GLY A 59 5.89 15.60 10.06
N GLY A 60 6.93 15.12 9.39
CA GLY A 60 6.92 14.96 7.92
C GLY A 60 5.77 14.09 7.39
N TRP A 61 5.41 13.01 8.09
CA TRP A 61 4.25 12.17 7.72
C TRP A 61 2.92 12.90 7.91
N ASP A 62 2.76 13.70 8.97
CA ASP A 62 1.55 14.49 9.22
C ASP A 62 1.35 15.56 8.15
N LEU A 63 2.40 16.32 7.84
CA LEU A 63 2.36 17.34 6.79
C LEU A 63 2.02 16.74 5.43
N THR A 64 2.60 15.58 5.11
CA THR A 64 2.31 14.86 3.86
C THR A 64 0.86 14.38 3.81
N ALA A 65 0.34 13.79 4.89
CA ALA A 65 -1.05 13.33 4.98
C ALA A 65 -2.04 14.50 4.81
N ARG A 66 -1.78 15.63 5.48
CA ARG A 66 -2.61 16.85 5.37
C ARG A 66 -2.55 17.47 3.98
N ALA A 67 -1.37 17.48 3.34
CA ALA A 67 -1.25 17.98 1.98
C ALA A 67 -2.09 17.15 0.99
N ILE A 68 -2.06 15.82 1.11
CA ILE A 68 -2.81 14.93 0.21
C ILE A 68 -4.31 15.06 0.42
N THR A 69 -4.77 15.04 1.67
CA THR A 69 -6.20 15.24 1.99
C THR A 69 -6.72 16.54 1.42
N LYS A 70 -5.96 17.64 1.60
CA LYS A 70 -6.31 18.95 1.03
C LYS A 70 -6.40 18.91 -0.50
N VAL A 71 -5.41 18.35 -1.19
CA VAL A 71 -5.41 18.29 -2.66
C VAL A 71 -6.54 17.41 -3.20
N LEU A 72 -6.84 16.27 -2.55
CA LEU A 72 -7.93 15.39 -2.97
C LEU A 72 -9.31 16.03 -2.77
N ASP A 73 -9.47 16.83 -1.71
CA ASP A 73 -10.67 17.63 -1.46
C ASP A 73 -10.82 18.76 -2.49
N GLU A 74 -9.76 19.54 -2.73
CA GLU A 74 -9.77 20.66 -3.69
C GLU A 74 -10.03 20.21 -5.13
N THR A 75 -9.55 19.02 -5.51
CA THR A 75 -9.76 18.45 -6.85
C THR A 75 -11.12 17.79 -7.02
N GLY A 76 -11.87 17.56 -5.92
CA GLY A 76 -13.15 16.88 -5.94
C GLY A 76 -13.07 15.40 -6.37
N LEU A 77 -11.87 14.81 -6.38
CA LEU A 77 -11.64 13.41 -6.73
C LEU A 77 -12.24 12.47 -5.67
N VAL A 78 -12.26 12.91 -4.41
CA VAL A 78 -12.86 12.18 -3.30
C VAL A 78 -13.98 13.04 -2.71
N LYS A 79 -15.21 12.53 -2.77
CA LYS A 79 -16.39 13.24 -2.25
C LYS A 79 -16.62 13.04 -0.74
N GLN A 80 -15.97 12.04 -0.16
CA GLN A 80 -16.12 11.72 1.26
C GLN A 80 -15.08 12.47 2.08
N THR A 81 -15.44 12.80 3.32
CA THR A 81 -14.53 13.44 4.27
C THR A 81 -13.29 12.57 4.49
N MET A 82 -12.11 13.19 4.41
CA MET A 82 -10.84 12.56 4.78
C MET A 82 -10.31 13.17 6.07
N THR A 83 -9.96 12.33 7.04
CA THR A 83 -9.43 12.78 8.34
C THR A 83 -7.98 12.34 8.51
N VAL A 84 -7.17 13.11 9.23
CA VAL A 84 -5.78 12.77 9.53
C VAL A 84 -5.64 12.47 11.01
N GLU A 85 -5.15 11.27 11.35
CA GLU A 85 -4.87 10.84 12.71
C GLU A 85 -3.37 10.64 12.94
N ASN A 86 -2.85 11.15 14.06
CA ASN A 86 -1.45 10.98 14.42
C ASN A 86 -1.29 9.78 15.39
N LYS A 87 -0.42 8.83 15.05
CA LYS A 87 -0.13 7.63 15.85
C LYS A 87 1.39 7.50 16.07
N PRO A 88 2.01 8.34 16.93
CA PRO A 88 3.45 8.32 17.15
C PRO A 88 3.91 7.04 17.89
N GLY A 89 5.14 6.60 17.61
CA GLY A 89 5.81 5.56 18.39
C GLY A 89 6.75 4.66 17.56
N GLY A 90 7.93 4.35 18.10
CA GLY A 90 8.86 3.35 17.52
C GLY A 90 9.26 3.60 16.06
N GLY A 91 9.28 4.85 15.60
CA GLY A 91 9.50 5.18 14.18
C GLY A 91 8.45 4.56 13.25
N GLY A 92 7.20 4.44 13.72
CA GLY A 92 6.08 3.85 13.01
C GLY A 92 5.85 2.36 13.27
N ALA A 93 6.73 1.70 14.05
CA ALA A 93 6.59 0.28 14.37
C ALA A 93 5.30 -0.04 15.16
N VAL A 94 4.91 0.83 16.09
CA VAL A 94 3.71 0.65 16.93
C VAL A 94 2.44 0.63 16.08
N PHE A 95 2.27 1.67 15.24
CA PHE A 95 1.12 1.74 14.35
C PHE A 95 1.13 0.63 13.29
N MET A 96 2.31 0.24 12.79
CA MET A 96 2.40 -0.86 11.83
C MET A 96 1.90 -2.19 12.44
N ALA A 97 2.17 -2.45 13.72
CA ALA A 97 1.63 -3.62 14.40
C ALA A 97 0.10 -3.54 14.59
N GLU A 98 -0.44 -2.37 14.95
CA GLU A 98 -1.89 -2.12 15.02
C GLU A 98 -2.54 -2.38 13.66
N TYR A 99 -2.01 -1.79 12.59
CA TYR A 99 -2.54 -1.94 11.23
C TYR A 99 -2.52 -3.40 10.76
N ALA A 100 -1.38 -4.08 10.89
CA ALA A 100 -1.25 -5.46 10.41
C ALA A 100 -2.18 -6.44 11.13
N THR A 101 -2.53 -6.15 12.40
CA THR A 101 -3.38 -7.03 13.22
C THR A 101 -4.86 -6.71 13.13
N GLN A 102 -5.23 -5.45 12.90
CA GLN A 102 -6.64 -5.00 12.98
C GLN A 102 -7.19 -4.49 11.66
N ASP A 103 -6.37 -3.82 10.83
CA ASP A 103 -6.84 -2.97 9.74
C ASP A 103 -6.33 -3.37 8.35
N VAL A 104 -5.61 -4.49 8.23
CA VAL A 104 -5.04 -4.94 6.94
C VAL A 104 -6.09 -5.11 5.82
N LYS A 105 -7.36 -5.33 6.19
CA LYS A 105 -8.50 -5.47 5.26
C LYS A 105 -9.42 -4.25 5.26
N ASN A 106 -9.03 -3.16 5.90
CA ASN A 106 -9.84 -1.96 6.05
C ASN A 106 -9.47 -0.93 4.97
N ASP A 107 -10.19 -0.95 3.86
CA ASP A 107 -9.94 -0.05 2.72
C ASP A 107 -10.09 1.45 3.07
N TYR A 108 -10.74 1.77 4.19
CA TYR A 108 -10.99 3.14 4.65
C TYR A 108 -9.92 3.66 5.61
N LYS A 109 -8.93 2.84 5.98
CA LYS A 109 -7.79 3.25 6.81
C LYS A 109 -6.52 3.20 5.98
N LEU A 110 -6.10 4.37 5.54
CA LEU A 110 -4.86 4.57 4.80
C LEU A 110 -3.80 5.11 5.75
N PHE A 111 -2.53 5.07 5.36
CA PHE A 111 -1.49 5.71 6.13
C PHE A 111 -0.31 6.12 5.27
N VAL A 112 0.36 7.18 5.69
CA VAL A 112 1.59 7.66 5.05
C VAL A 112 2.78 6.95 5.69
N ASN A 113 3.71 6.51 4.85
CA ASN A 113 4.87 5.77 5.30
C ASN A 113 6.11 6.13 4.50
N SER A 114 7.28 5.79 5.04
CA SER A 114 8.59 6.04 4.44
C SER A 114 9.50 4.82 4.66
N PRO A 115 10.78 4.84 4.24
CA PRO A 115 11.69 3.71 4.43
C PRO A 115 11.83 3.12 5.86
N PRO A 116 11.51 3.83 6.97
CA PRO A 116 11.46 3.23 8.31
C PRO A 116 10.70 1.91 8.42
N ILE A 117 9.65 1.65 7.61
CA ILE A 117 8.94 0.35 7.63
C ILE A 117 9.82 -0.84 7.23
N ILE A 118 10.72 -0.66 6.26
CA ILE A 118 11.68 -1.69 5.84
C ILE A 118 12.75 -1.85 6.92
N ILE A 119 13.23 -0.71 7.39
CA ILE A 119 14.26 -0.58 8.42
C ILE A 119 13.87 -1.25 9.74
N ASN A 120 12.63 -1.09 10.17
CA ASN A 120 12.12 -1.63 11.44
C ASN A 120 11.86 -3.13 11.34
N ASN A 121 11.46 -3.62 10.16
CA ASN A 121 11.23 -5.04 9.89
C ASN A 121 12.53 -5.85 9.72
N LEU A 122 13.57 -5.24 9.13
CA LEU A 122 14.85 -5.92 8.86
C LEU A 122 15.91 -5.75 9.97
N LYS A 123 15.67 -4.88 10.96
CA LYS A 123 16.62 -4.69 12.08
C LYS A 123 16.76 -5.98 12.87
N LYS A 124 18.00 -6.38 13.14
CA LYS A 124 18.32 -7.59 13.91
C LYS A 124 17.82 -7.49 15.36
N GLU A 125 17.77 -6.26 15.88
CA GLU A 125 17.26 -5.92 17.21
C GLU A 125 15.72 -5.84 17.26
N GLY A 126 15.02 -6.06 16.14
CA GLY A 126 13.59 -6.30 16.03
C GLY A 126 12.68 -5.21 16.61
N ASN A 127 12.36 -4.18 15.83
CA ASN A 127 11.35 -3.19 16.25
C ASN A 127 9.90 -3.64 15.96
N SER A 128 9.68 -4.46 14.93
CA SER A 128 8.38 -5.07 14.61
C SER A 128 8.55 -6.25 13.65
N PRO A 129 7.83 -7.37 13.82
CA PRO A 129 7.78 -8.43 12.82
C PRO A 129 6.98 -8.03 11.57
N PHE A 130 6.17 -6.96 11.67
CA PHE A 130 5.35 -6.45 10.59
C PHE A 130 6.10 -5.40 9.76
N GLY A 131 5.87 -5.39 8.46
CA GLY A 131 6.58 -4.52 7.54
C GLY A 131 5.85 -4.31 6.23
N TYR A 132 6.61 -3.96 5.19
CA TYR A 132 6.06 -3.58 3.88
C TYR A 132 5.27 -4.72 3.21
N LYS A 133 5.55 -5.98 3.57
CA LYS A 133 4.84 -7.16 3.05
C LYS A 133 3.41 -7.28 3.60
N ASP A 134 3.14 -6.66 4.74
CA ASP A 134 1.82 -6.65 5.39
C ASP A 134 0.99 -5.42 4.99
N THR A 135 1.40 -4.74 3.91
CA THR A 135 0.76 -3.51 3.41
C THR A 135 0.53 -3.63 1.92
N THR A 136 -0.44 -2.88 1.40
CA THR A 136 -0.64 -2.73 -0.04
C THR A 136 -0.09 -1.36 -0.46
N PRO A 137 1.03 -1.29 -1.22
CA PRO A 137 1.54 -0.03 -1.73
C PRO A 137 0.56 0.57 -2.74
N LEU A 138 0.15 1.82 -2.50
CA LEU A 138 -0.80 2.51 -3.39
C LEU A 138 -0.08 3.45 -4.37
N ALA A 139 0.72 4.37 -3.84
CA ALA A 139 1.42 5.37 -4.64
C ALA A 139 2.67 5.89 -3.92
N GLN A 140 3.66 6.30 -4.71
CA GLN A 140 4.79 7.10 -4.21
C GLN A 140 4.40 8.57 -4.24
N LEU A 141 4.35 9.20 -3.07
CA LEU A 141 3.90 10.58 -2.89
C LEU A 141 5.06 11.58 -3.00
N THR A 142 6.19 11.21 -2.43
CA THR A 142 7.38 12.05 -2.35
C THR A 142 8.63 11.22 -2.65
N LYS A 143 9.65 11.89 -3.18
CA LYS A 143 11.00 11.36 -3.31
C LYS A 143 11.97 12.38 -2.75
N ASP A 144 12.64 12.00 -1.69
CA ASP A 144 13.68 12.76 -1.02
C ASP A 144 15.07 12.30 -1.48
N PHE A 145 15.92 13.26 -1.81
CA PHE A 145 17.32 13.00 -2.14
C PHE A 145 18.15 13.22 -0.87
N GLY A 146 18.84 12.18 -0.42
CA GLY A 146 19.79 12.30 0.67
C GLY A 146 20.96 13.21 0.27
N ALA A 147 21.31 14.16 1.13
CA ALA A 147 22.49 14.99 0.98
C ALA A 147 23.43 14.77 2.15
N ILE A 148 24.73 14.69 1.85
CA ILE A 148 25.77 14.76 2.88
C ILE A 148 26.16 16.22 3.00
N VAL A 149 25.90 16.78 4.18
CA VAL A 149 26.19 18.18 4.48
C VAL A 149 27.21 18.21 5.61
N VAL A 150 28.20 19.07 5.46
CA VAL A 150 29.22 19.34 6.48
C VAL A 150 29.07 20.77 6.96
N LYS A 151 29.68 21.11 8.10
CA LYS A 151 29.75 22.50 8.55
C LYS A 151 30.51 23.36 7.54
N ALA A 152 30.20 24.65 7.51
CA ALA A 152 30.84 25.61 6.62
C ALA A 152 32.38 25.66 6.78
N ASP A 153 32.89 25.39 7.99
CA ASP A 153 34.31 25.35 8.34
C ASP A 153 34.94 23.95 8.22
N SER A 154 34.26 23.01 7.56
CA SER A 154 34.72 21.62 7.43
C SER A 154 36.00 21.49 6.59
N LYS A 155 36.91 20.63 7.06
CA LYS A 155 38.08 20.19 6.28
C LYS A 155 37.73 19.31 5.07
N PHE A 156 36.52 18.75 5.03
CA PHE A 156 36.04 17.93 3.93
C PHE A 156 35.37 18.82 2.89
N GLN A 157 36.03 18.98 1.74
CA GLN A 157 35.55 19.80 0.63
C GLN A 157 34.92 18.93 -0.46
N THR A 158 35.32 17.65 -0.53
CA THR A 158 34.74 16.68 -1.45
C THR A 158 34.23 15.44 -0.71
N LEU A 159 33.32 14.71 -1.35
CA LEU A 159 32.88 13.40 -0.85
C LEU A 159 34.06 12.42 -0.75
N THR A 160 35.04 12.52 -1.65
CA THR A 160 36.24 11.70 -1.65
C THR A 160 37.08 11.90 -0.39
N ASP A 161 37.24 13.15 0.07
CA ASP A 161 37.99 13.47 1.30
C ASP A 161 37.34 12.82 2.52
N LEU A 162 36.00 12.93 2.60
CA LEU A 162 35.22 12.32 3.66
C LEU A 162 35.35 10.80 3.65
N LEU A 163 35.21 10.17 2.48
CA LEU A 163 35.32 8.72 2.34
C LEU A 163 36.73 8.21 2.68
N ASN A 164 37.78 8.95 2.30
CA ASN A 164 39.16 8.59 2.64
C ASN A 164 39.42 8.69 4.15
N ALA A 165 38.92 9.74 4.81
CA ALA A 165 39.04 9.89 6.25
C ALA A 165 38.32 8.75 7.02
N ILE A 166 37.10 8.39 6.59
CA ILE A 166 36.36 7.26 7.18
C ILE A 166 37.10 5.94 6.97
N LYS A 167 37.69 5.70 5.78
CA LYS A 167 38.48 4.48 5.50
C LYS A 167 39.72 4.37 6.38
N GLN A 168 40.43 5.48 6.59
CA GLN A 168 41.64 5.49 7.41
C GLN A 168 41.32 5.32 8.90
N ASN A 169 40.29 6.01 9.39
CA ASN A 169 39.84 5.88 10.77
C ASN A 169 38.32 6.12 10.86
N PRO A 170 37.51 5.05 10.94
CA PRO A 170 36.05 5.15 11.00
C PRO A 170 35.53 5.95 12.20
N LYS A 171 36.31 6.07 13.29
CA LYS A 171 35.93 6.84 14.49
C LYS A 171 36.26 8.32 14.41
N SER A 172 36.96 8.76 13.35
CA SER A 172 37.40 10.16 13.19
C SER A 172 36.32 11.10 12.68
N VAL A 173 35.18 10.56 12.25
CA VAL A 173 34.06 11.31 11.68
C VAL A 173 32.80 10.93 12.43
N THR A 174 32.21 11.89 13.14
CA THR A 174 30.87 11.75 13.71
C THR A 174 29.85 12.03 12.61
N ILE A 175 28.92 11.09 12.41
CA ILE A 175 27.81 11.23 11.46
C ILE A 175 26.54 11.41 12.28
N ALA A 176 25.65 12.27 11.83
CA ALA A 176 24.30 12.37 12.39
C ALA A 176 23.30 12.23 11.22
N GLY A 177 22.27 11.40 11.41
CA GLY A 177 21.24 11.13 10.41
C GLY A 177 19.85 11.13 11.02
N GLY A 178 18.85 11.59 10.27
CA GLY A 178 17.52 11.92 10.77
C GLY A 178 16.47 10.79 10.77
N SER A 179 16.84 9.51 10.73
CA SER A 179 15.83 8.43 10.62
C SER A 179 15.95 7.36 11.69
N ALA A 180 14.95 7.38 12.60
CA ALA A 180 14.72 6.50 13.76
C ALA A 180 15.90 6.38 14.75
N PRO A 181 15.65 6.28 16.08
CA PRO A 181 16.70 6.02 17.05
C PRO A 181 17.53 4.78 16.65
N GLY A 182 18.86 4.93 16.62
CA GLY A 182 19.80 3.86 16.32
C GLY A 182 20.16 3.67 14.84
N ARG A 183 20.25 4.75 14.05
CA ARG A 183 20.97 4.74 12.77
C ARG A 183 21.89 5.96 12.71
N TRP A 184 23.20 5.70 12.73
CA TRP A 184 24.32 6.65 12.58
C TRP A 184 24.81 7.43 13.80
N THR A 185 24.25 7.28 14.99
CA THR A 185 24.85 7.89 16.19
C THR A 185 25.84 6.93 16.86
N THR A 186 27.11 7.07 16.50
CA THR A 186 28.25 6.77 17.39
C THR A 186 29.11 8.01 17.48
#